data_AF-A0AAV5NJ61-F1
#
_entry.id   AF-A0AAV5NJ61-F1
#
_cell.length_a   1.000
_cell.length_b   1.000
_cell.length_c   1.000
_cell.angle_alpha   90.00
_cell.angle_beta   90.00
_cell.angle_gamma   90.00
#
_symmetry.space_group_name_H-M   'P 1'
#
loop_
_entity.id
_entity.type
_entity.pdbx_description
1 polymer ?
#
loop_
_entity_poly.entity_id
_entity_poly.type
_entity_poly.pdbx_seq_one_letter_code
_entity_poly.pdbx_strand_id
1 'polypeptide(L)' 'MNRRAYSRRFWEGKTRFSQAVRRTLAELERQKGQTKEEDGMADTGSSKKN' A
#
# COMPACT_ATOMS: atom_id res chain seq x y z
N MET A 1 27.70 -4.75 4.69
CA MET A 1 26.35 -5.36 4.74
C MET A 1 26.12 -6.11 3.41
N ASN A 2 25.82 -7.40 3.42
CA ASN A 2 25.63 -8.18 2.19
C ASN A 2 24.31 -7.79 1.49
N ARG A 3 24.35 -7.49 0.19
CA ARG A 3 23.18 -7.11 -0.63
C ARG A 3 22.04 -8.13 -0.50
N ARG A 4 22.35 -9.42 -0.51
CA ARG A 4 21.36 -10.50 -0.42
C ARG A 4 20.61 -10.49 0.92
N ALA A 5 21.33 -10.20 2.01
CA ALA A 5 20.76 -10.08 3.35
C ALA A 5 19.88 -8.83 3.50
N TYR A 6 20.28 -7.71 2.88
CA TYR A 6 19.46 -6.50 2.85
C TYR A 6 18.16 -6.72 2.08
N SER A 7 18.23 -7.31 0.87
CA SER A 7 17.04 -7.60 0.06
C SER A 7 16.04 -8.49 0.80
N ARG A 8 16.53 -9.55 1.48
CA ARG A 8 15.67 -10.40 2.32
C ARG A 8 14.97 -9.59 3.41
N ARG A 9 15.72 -8.77 4.16
CA ARG A 9 15.15 -7.92 5.22
C ARG A 9 14.17 -6.88 4.70
N PHE A 10 14.38 -6.34 3.49
CA PHE A 10 13.47 -5.38 2.87
C PHE A 10 12.12 -6.03 2.55
N TRP A 11 12.14 -7.21 1.92
CA TRP A 11 10.91 -7.95 1.61
C TRP A 11 10.21 -8.48 2.87
N GLU A 12 10.97 -8.84 3.91
CA GLU A 12 10.43 -9.16 5.24
C GLU A 12 9.87 -7.94 6.00
N GLY A 13 10.03 -6.71 5.50
CA GLY A 13 9.55 -5.50 6.18
C GLY A 13 10.40 -5.07 7.40
N LYS A 14 11.60 -5.61 7.56
CA LYS A 14 12.49 -5.38 8.71
C LYS A 14 13.51 -4.25 8.50
N THR A 15 13.47 -3.58 7.35
CA THR A 15 14.31 -2.39 7.12
C THR A 15 13.55 -1.14 7.50
N ARG A 16 14.27 -0.13 8.01
CA ARG A 16 13.71 1.19 8.32
C ARG A 16 12.97 1.78 7.12
N PHE A 17 13.51 1.59 5.91
CA PHE A 17 12.90 2.03 4.66
C PHE A 17 11.57 1.31 4.39
N SER A 18 11.53 -0.03 4.45
CA SER A 18 10.28 -0.78 4.23
C SER A 18 9.18 -0.43 5.24
N GLN A 19 9.55 -0.13 6.49
CA GLN A 19 8.62 0.33 7.52
C GLN A 19 8.11 1.74 7.25
N ALA A 20 8.98 2.64 6.81
CA ALA A 20 8.60 4.00 6.41
C ALA A 20 7.60 3.97 5.25
N VAL A 21 7.88 3.19 4.20
CA VAL A 21 6.97 3.02 3.05
C VAL A 21 5.60 2.54 3.49
N ARG A 22 5.53 1.51 4.35
CA ARG A 22 4.24 1.00 4.86
C ARG A 22 3.48 2.06 5.67
N ARG A 23 4.16 2.85 6.51
CA ARG A 23 3.54 3.95 7.26
C ARG A 23 3.00 5.04 6.33
N THR A 24 3.79 5.43 5.33
CA THR A 24 3.37 6.44 4.35
C THR A 24 2.17 5.95 3.53
N LEU A 25 2.18 4.70 3.07
CA LEU A 25 1.04 4.13 2.35
C LEU A 25 -0.23 4.08 3.22
N ALA A 26 -0.12 3.65 4.48
CA ALA A 26 -1.24 3.63 5.41
C ALA A 26 -1.79 5.05 5.70
N GLU A 27 -0.91 6.05 5.80
CA GLU A 27 -1.31 7.45 5.97
C GLU A 27 -2.02 8.00 4.71
N LEU A 28 -1.51 7.67 3.52
CA LEU A 28 -2.17 8.04 2.26
C LEU A 28 -3.55 7.37 2.12
N GLU A 29 -3.68 6.10 2.52
CA GLU A 29 -4.97 5.41 2.54
C GLU A 29 -5.95 6.05 3.54
N ARG A 30 -5.46 6.47 4.71
CA ARG A 30 -6.27 7.19 5.71
C ARG A 30 -6.75 8.55 5.18
N GLN A 31 -5.87 9.29 4.51
CA GLN A 31 -6.22 10.57 3.88
C GLN A 31 -7.19 10.38 2.71
N LYS A 32 -6.99 9.33 1.91
CA LYS A 32 -7.94 8.92 0.87
C LYS A 32 -9.31 8.57 1.47
N GLY A 33 -9.35 7.93 2.63
CA GLY A 33 -10.57 7.66 3.38
C GLY A 33 -11.28 8.92 3.89
N GLN A 34 -10.53 9.98 4.23
CA GLN A 34 -11.09 11.28 4.62
C GLN A 34 -11.60 12.12 3.43
N THR A 35 -11.13 11.85 2.21
CA THR A 35 -11.60 12.52 0.98
C THR A 35 -12.74 11.76 0.28
N LYS A 36 -13.11 10.57 0.79
CA LYS A 36 -14.11 9.71 0.17
C LYS A 36 -15.54 9.89 0.69
N GLU A 37 -15.87 11.08 1.19
CA GLU A 37 -17.28 11.53 1.20
C GLU A 37 -17.62 12.38 -0.04
N GLU A 38 -16.65 12.69 -0.92
CA GLU A 38 -16.89 13.59 -2.05
C GLU A 38 -16.54 13.06 -3.44
N ASP A 39 -16.20 11.77 -3.59
CA ASP A 39 -15.94 11.21 -4.93
C ASP A 39 -16.66 9.88 -5.14
N GLY A 40 -17.95 10.02 -5.40
CA GLY A 40 -18.77 8.97 -5.95
C GLY A 40 -18.28 8.59 -7.33
N MET A 41 -17.62 7.43 -7.45
CA MET A 41 -17.78 6.55 -8.60
C MET A 41 -17.25 5.17 -8.23
N ALA A 42 -18.09 4.40 -7.55
CA ALA A 42 -18.01 2.95 -7.59
C ALA A 42 -18.68 2.49 -8.88
N ASP A 43 -17.95 2.52 -10.01
CA ASP A 43 -18.28 1.66 -11.14
C ASP A 43 -17.03 1.37 -11.99
N THR A 44 -16.47 0.20 -11.78
CA THR A 44 -16.15 -0.71 -12.89
C THR A 44 -16.23 -2.11 -12.32
N GLY A 45 -17.43 -2.68 -12.45
CA GLY A 45 -17.79 -4.00 -11.97
C GLY A 45 -16.81 -5.10 -12.36
N SER A 46 -16.45 -5.89 -11.35
CA SER A 46 -15.95 -7.24 -11.53
C SER A 46 -17.02 -8.12 -12.19
N SER A 47 -16.59 -8.85 -13.22
CA SER A 47 -17.06 -10.18 -13.63
C SER A 47 -18.57 -10.45 -13.73
N LYS A 48 -19.05 -10.60 -14.97
CA LYS A 48 -20.12 -11.56 -15.26
C LYS A 48 -19.69 -12.47 -16.40
N LYS A 49 -19.23 -13.68 -16.03
CA LYS A 49 -19.37 -14.89 -16.85
C LYS A 49 -20.84 -15.03 -17.21
N ASN A 50 -21.13 -15.28 -18.48
CA ASN A 50 -22.15 -16.19 -19.01
C ASN A 50 -21.84 -16.38 -20.50
#